data_AF-A0A525CH75-F1
#
_entry.id   AF-A0A525CH75-F1
#
_cell.length_a   1.000
_cell.length_b   1.000
_cell.length_c   1.000
_cell.angle_alpha   90.00
_cell.angle_beta   90.00
_cell.angle_gamma   90.00
#
_symmetry.space_group_name_H-M   'P 1'
#
loop_
_entity.id
_entity.type
_entity.pdbx_description
1 polymer ?
#
loop_
_entity_poly.entity_id
_entity_poly.type
_entity_poly.pdbx_seq_one_letter_code
_entity_poly.pdbx_strand_id
1 'polypeptide(L)'
;MVTKILKGIRDFWRLFDAVNKHRATELLEWETRELENIFSILVLGSFVGIQAPPMHLSLELLPDMENELEIMLNRVCTAHEPLSDLFSMLDCC
;
A
#
# COMPACT_ATOMS: atom_id res chain seq x y z
N MET A 1 40.83 -28.43 -2.84
CA MET A 1 39.64 -28.68 -1.99
C MET A 1 39.35 -27.52 -1.03
N VAL A 2 40.37 -27.03 -0.30
CA VAL A 2 40.29 -25.92 0.69
C VAL A 2 39.72 -24.60 0.12
N THR A 3 40.05 -24.25 -1.13
CA THR A 3 39.59 -23.00 -1.77
C THR A 3 38.10 -22.97 -2.13
N LYS A 4 37.46 -24.12 -2.33
CA LYS A 4 35.99 -24.20 -2.55
C LYS A 4 35.24 -23.99 -1.24
N ILE A 5 35.75 -24.52 -0.14
CA ILE A 5 35.16 -24.39 1.21
C ILE A 5 35.23 -22.93 1.69
N LEU A 6 36.37 -22.25 1.48
CA LEU A 6 36.52 -20.83 1.79
C LEU A 6 35.58 -19.92 1.01
N LYS A 7 35.35 -20.20 -0.28
CA LYS A 7 34.35 -19.45 -1.08
C LYS A 7 32.93 -19.68 -0.56
N GLY A 8 32.56 -20.94 -0.28
CA GLY A 8 31.24 -21.27 0.26
C GLY A 8 30.94 -20.60 1.60
N ILE A 9 31.93 -20.52 2.49
CA ILE A 9 31.81 -19.82 3.79
C ILE A 9 31.64 -18.32 3.60
N ARG A 10 32.37 -17.71 2.66
CA ARG A 10 32.23 -16.28 2.37
C ARG A 10 30.85 -15.95 1.78
N ASP A 11 30.35 -16.82 0.91
CA ASP A 11 29.05 -16.61 0.27
C ASP A 11 27.91 -16.85 1.29
N PHE A 12 28.06 -17.82 2.19
CA PHE A 12 27.14 -18.05 3.31
C PHE A 12 27.11 -16.86 4.28
N TRP A 13 28.28 -16.27 4.61
CA TRP A 13 28.35 -15.07 5.45
C TRP A 13 27.64 -13.87 4.81
N ARG A 14 27.77 -13.69 3.50
CA ARG A 14 27.06 -12.63 2.77
C ARG A 14 25.55 -12.84 2.77
N LEU A 15 25.10 -14.09 2.60
CA LEU A 15 23.69 -14.43 2.64
C LEU A 15 23.10 -14.20 4.04
N PHE A 16 23.85 -14.58 5.07
CA PHE A 16 23.45 -14.38 6.47
C PHE A 16 23.33 -12.89 6.82
N ASP A 17 24.29 -12.06 6.40
CA ASP A 17 24.28 -10.62 6.64
C ASP A 17 23.09 -9.92 5.93
N ALA A 18 22.81 -10.33 4.69
CA ALA A 18 21.65 -9.83 3.94
C ALA A 18 20.32 -10.22 4.60
N VAL A 19 20.18 -11.47 5.04
CA VAL A 19 18.97 -11.97 5.72
C VAL A 19 18.78 -11.30 7.08
N ASN A 20 19.86 -11.09 7.85
CA ASN A 20 19.78 -10.46 9.16
C ASN A 20 19.37 -8.99 9.04
N LYS A 21 19.90 -8.26 8.05
CA LYS A 21 19.47 -6.89 7.75
C LYS A 21 18.00 -6.83 7.34
N HIS A 22 17.56 -7.76 6.49
CA HIS A 22 16.17 -7.82 6.04
C HIS A 22 15.21 -8.12 7.19
N ARG A 23 15.54 -9.10 8.05
CA ARG A 23 14.78 -9.45 9.26
C ARG A 23 14.67 -8.28 10.23
N ALA A 24 15.71 -7.46 10.35
CA ALA A 24 15.70 -6.30 11.24
C ALA A 24 14.78 -5.17 10.73
N THR A 25 14.56 -5.04 9.43
CA THR A 25 13.73 -3.99 8.83
C THR A 25 12.29 -4.44 8.53
N GLU A 26 12.06 -5.75 8.38
CA GLU A 26 10.77 -6.33 8.01
C GLU A 26 9.63 -5.90 8.96
N LEU A 27 9.88 -5.87 10.27
CA LEU A 27 8.88 -5.44 11.26
C LEU A 27 8.53 -3.95 11.10
N LEU A 28 9.53 -3.08 10.94
CA LEU A 28 9.33 -1.64 10.76
C LEU A 28 8.58 -1.33 9.47
N GLU A 29 8.87 -2.08 8.40
CA GLU A 29 8.16 -1.95 7.13
C GLU A 29 6.68 -2.33 7.28
N TRP A 30 6.39 -3.39 8.04
CA TRP A 30 5.01 -3.78 8.34
C TRP A 30 4.29 -2.72 9.19
N GLU A 31 4.92 -2.22 10.24
CA GLU A 31 4.32 -1.17 11.09
C GLU A 31 4.06 0.12 10.30
N THR A 32 4.99 0.52 9.44
CA THR A 32 4.84 1.71 8.60
C THR A 32 3.65 1.56 7.66
N ARG A 33 3.54 0.41 6.99
CA ARG A 33 2.40 0.09 6.11
C ARG A 33 1.07 0.11 6.85
N GLU A 34 1.03 -0.38 8.08
CA GLU A 34 -0.20 -0.38 8.88
C GLU A 34 -0.60 1.04 9.30
N LEU A 35 0.38 1.88 9.66
CA LEU A 35 0.14 3.30 9.95
C LEU A 35 -0.35 4.06 8.72
N GLU A 36 0.22 3.80 7.54
CA GLU A 36 -0.25 4.37 6.26
C GLU A 36 -1.71 3.97 5.98
N ASN A 37 -2.08 2.69 6.18
CA ASN A 37 -3.47 2.24 6.02
C ASN A 37 -4.45 2.97 6.95
N ILE A 38 -4.10 3.10 8.23
CA ILE A 38 -4.94 3.81 9.22
C ILE A 38 -5.02 5.30 8.86
N PHE A 39 -3.91 5.90 8.46
CA PHE A 39 -3.85 7.29 8.02
C PHE A 39 -4.74 7.55 6.79
N SER A 40 -4.72 6.67 5.80
CA SER A 40 -5.64 6.69 4.64
C SER A 40 -7.10 6.72 5.07
N ILE A 41 -7.48 5.86 6.01
CA ILE A 41 -8.85 5.80 6.52
C ILE A 41 -9.22 7.07 7.30
N LEU A 42 -8.28 7.67 8.03
CA LEU A 42 -8.54 8.92 8.74
C LEU A 42 -8.75 10.09 7.77
N VAL A 43 -7.87 10.25 6.78
CA VAL A 43 -7.95 11.37 5.83
C VAL A 43 -9.13 11.19 4.86
N LEU A 44 -9.21 10.03 4.20
CA LEU A 44 -10.20 9.73 3.17
C LEU A 44 -11.53 9.21 3.71
N GLY A 45 -11.58 8.74 4.97
CA GLY A 45 -12.82 8.28 5.60
C GLY A 45 -13.88 9.36 5.71
N SER A 46 -13.47 10.64 5.70
CA SER A 46 -14.38 11.79 5.58
C SER A 46 -15.30 11.69 4.36
N PHE A 47 -14.76 11.21 3.23
CA PHE A 47 -15.48 11.06 1.97
C PHE A 47 -16.44 9.86 1.98
N VAL A 48 -16.27 8.92 2.92
CA VAL A 48 -17.10 7.71 3.08
C VAL A 48 -18.08 7.84 4.27
N GLY A 49 -18.11 9.01 4.93
CA GLY A 49 -19.02 9.27 6.06
C GLY A 49 -18.54 8.74 7.42
N ILE A 50 -17.27 8.32 7.51
CA ILE A 50 -16.61 8.02 8.79
C ILE A 50 -16.22 9.35 9.44
N GLN A 51 -16.43 9.50 10.77
CA GLN A 51 -16.03 10.72 11.49
C GLN A 51 -14.51 10.90 11.38
N ALA A 52 -14.11 11.76 10.46
CA ALA A 52 -12.73 12.06 10.15
C ALA A 52 -12.28 13.36 10.84
N PRO A 53 -10.95 13.57 10.94
CA PRO A 53 -10.37 14.85 11.36
C PRO A 53 -11.00 16.06 10.65
N PRO A 54 -10.92 17.26 11.26
CA PRO A 54 -11.45 18.49 10.67
C PRO A 54 -10.95 18.66 9.23
N MET A 55 -11.86 18.97 8.30
CA MET A 55 -11.61 19.03 6.85
C MET A 55 -10.35 19.85 6.46
N HIS A 56 -10.05 20.91 7.20
CA HIS A 56 -8.85 21.72 7.01
C HIS A 56 -7.55 20.90 7.12
N LEU A 57 -7.48 20.00 8.12
CA LEU A 57 -6.32 19.15 8.35
C LEU A 57 -6.22 18.06 7.27
N SER A 58 -7.36 17.48 6.86
CA SER A 58 -7.39 16.49 5.79
C SER A 58 -6.94 17.05 4.44
N LEU A 59 -7.24 18.33 4.15
CA LEU A 59 -6.81 18.99 2.91
C LEU A 59 -5.30 19.28 2.89
N GLU A 60 -4.71 19.62 4.03
CA GLU A 60 -3.28 19.83 4.17
C GLU A 60 -2.48 18.53 4.01
N LEU A 61 -3.04 17.42 4.49
CA LEU A 61 -2.44 16.08 4.44
C LEU A 61 -2.81 15.29 3.17
N LEU A 62 -3.74 15.80 2.36
CA LEU A 62 -4.15 15.18 1.10
C LEU A 62 -2.99 14.92 0.11
N PRO A 63 -2.02 15.84 -0.12
CA PRO A 63 -0.91 15.59 -1.04
C PRO A 63 -0.02 14.44 -0.60
N ASP A 64 0.14 14.20 0.72
CA ASP A 64 0.88 13.05 1.23
C ASP A 64 0.18 11.71 0.93
N MET A 65 -1.09 11.77 0.52
CA MET A 65 -1.94 10.63 0.17
C MET A 65 -2.19 10.50 -1.34
N GLU A 66 -1.49 11.29 -2.16
CA GLU A 66 -1.15 11.06 -3.58
C GLU A 66 -1.62 9.73 -4.16
N ASN A 67 -0.75 8.75 -3.93
CA ASN A 67 -0.81 7.43 -4.54
C ASN A 67 -2.05 6.65 -4.09
N GLU A 68 -2.47 6.78 -2.83
CA GLU A 68 -3.63 6.06 -2.31
C GLU A 68 -4.93 6.61 -2.90
N LEU A 69 -5.01 7.93 -3.09
CA LEU A 69 -6.13 8.56 -3.78
C LEU A 69 -6.22 8.10 -5.24
N GLU A 70 -5.08 8.02 -5.94
CA GLU A 70 -5.02 7.51 -7.32
C GLU A 70 -5.51 6.05 -7.39
N ILE A 71 -5.05 5.18 -6.49
CA ILE A 71 -5.51 3.78 -6.40
C ILE A 71 -7.01 3.72 -6.15
N MET A 72 -7.53 4.55 -5.24
CA MET A 72 -8.96 4.58 -4.91
C MET A 72 -9.80 5.02 -6.11
N LEU A 73 -9.38 6.06 -6.83
CA LEU A 73 -10.04 6.55 -8.03
C LEU A 73 -10.00 5.51 -9.16
N ASN A 74 -8.86 4.87 -9.38
CA ASN A 74 -8.73 3.81 -10.37
C ASN A 74 -9.69 2.64 -10.08
N ARG A 75 -9.82 2.24 -8.81
CA ARG A 75 -10.80 1.20 -8.41
C ARG A 75 -12.24 1.63 -8.66
N VAL A 76 -12.59 2.88 -8.40
CA VAL A 76 -13.93 3.42 -8.68
C VAL A 76 -14.21 3.41 -10.18
N CYS A 77 -13.26 3.86 -11.01
CA CYS A 77 -13.40 3.85 -12.47
C CYS A 77 -13.59 2.42 -13.01
N THR A 78 -12.77 1.46 -12.57
CA THR A 78 -12.90 0.05 -12.99
C THR A 78 -14.20 -0.59 -12.49
N ALA A 79 -14.71 -0.21 -11.31
CA ALA A 79 -16.01 -0.69 -10.82
C ALA A 79 -17.18 -0.07 -11.59
N HIS A 80 -17.02 1.14 -12.15
CA HIS A 80 -18.07 1.82 -12.88
C HIS A 80 -18.30 1.22 -14.28
N GLU A 81 -17.25 0.75 -14.96
CA GLU A 81 -17.37 0.08 -16.27
C GLU A 81 -18.38 -1.09 -16.30
N PRO A 82 -18.29 -2.11 -15.42
CA PRO A 82 -19.24 -3.23 -15.42
C PRO A 82 -20.64 -2.81 -14.93
N LEU A 83 -20.74 -1.82 -14.04
CA LEU A 83 -22.04 -1.27 -13.61
C LEU A 83 -22.74 -0.52 -14.75
N SER A 84 -21.98 0.26 -15.53
CA SER A 84 -22.49 1.00 -16.69
C SER A 84 -23.03 0.06 -17.77
N ASP A 85 -22.35 -1.05 -18.02
CA ASP A 85 -22.82 -2.08 -18.96
C ASP A 85 -24.12 -2.75 -18.48
N LEU A 86 -24.22 -3.05 -17.18
CA LEU A 86 -25.44 -3.60 -16.59
C LEU A 86 -26.63 -2.62 -16.68
N PHE A 87 -26.42 -1.34 -16.39
CA PHE A 87 -27.48 -0.33 -16.55
C PHE A 87 -27.88 -0.14 -18.02
N SER A 88 -26.92 -0.18 -18.94
CA SER A 88 -27.19 -0.11 -20.38
C SER A 88 -28.04 -1.29 -20.88
N MET A 89 -27.90 -2.49 -20.28
CA MET A 89 -28.76 -3.64 -20.58
C MET A 89 -30.18 -3.48 -20.01
N LEU A 90 -30.33 -2.79 -18.88
CA LEU A 90 -31.63 -2.56 -18.25
C LEU A 90 -32.44 -1.46 -18.94
N ASP A 91 -31.78 -0.42 -19.47
CA ASP A 91 -32.42 0.68 -20.22
C ASP A 91 -32.90 0.27 -21.63
N CYS A 92 -32.53 -0.92 -22.11
CA CYS A 92 -32.93 -1.43 -23.42
C CYS A 92 -34.29 -2.17 -23.41
N CYS A 93 -34.99 -2.22 -22.26
CA CYS A 93 -36.33 -2.78 -22.07
C CYS A 93 -37.40 -1.68 -21.97
#